data_AF-A0A4R5XFT1-F1
#
_entry.id   AF-A0A4R5XFT1-F1
#
_cell.length_a   1.000
_cell.length_b   1.000
_cell.length_c   1.000
_cell.angle_alpha   90.00
_cell.angle_beta   90.00
_cell.angle_gamma   90.00
#
_symmetry.space_group_name_H-M   'P 1'
#
loop_
_entity.id
_entity.type
_entity.pdbx_description
1 polymer ?
#
loop_
_entity_poly.entity_id
_entity_poly.type
_entity_poly.pdbx_seq_one_letter_code
_entity_poly.pdbx_strand_id
1 'polypeptide(L)'
;MSEFLRLNGGQVVELKLNLPPAIEALALCPQLERLHIISPYPRNLDHIFKQGPGHPQLCKLIINVPCTGMTQPDRGMQLVIESLLNFDFSSFPNFREIHVENFVWPTTDRDVQRHPTCISFCRSAKQQGIVVFDGTGTPWRERAQLRRDR
;
A
#
# COMPACT_ATOMS: atom_id res chain seq x y z
N MET A 1 -15.19 5.75 -16.86
CA MET A 1 -14.76 4.70 -15.89
C MET A 1 -15.95 3.89 -15.38
N SER A 2 -17.03 4.51 -14.91
CA SER A 2 -18.27 3.81 -14.50
C SER A 2 -18.87 2.92 -15.59
N GLU A 3 -18.84 3.35 -16.85
CA GLU A 3 -19.35 2.56 -17.99
C GLU A 3 -18.50 1.31 -18.28
N PHE A 4 -17.16 1.44 -18.25
CA PHE A 4 -16.24 0.30 -18.40
C PHE A 4 -16.45 -0.75 -17.30
N LEU A 5 -16.60 -0.33 -16.04
CA LEU A 5 -16.82 -1.27 -14.93
C LEU A 5 -18.19 -1.95 -15.00
N ARG A 6 -19.23 -1.22 -15.44
CA ARG A 6 -20.56 -1.79 -15.71
C ARG A 6 -20.54 -2.83 -16.83
N LEU A 7 -19.76 -2.61 -17.88
CA LEU A 7 -19.65 -3.54 -19.02
C LEU A 7 -18.94 -4.85 -18.66
N ASN A 8 -18.07 -4.85 -17.64
CA ASN A 8 -17.31 -6.03 -17.23
C ASN A 8 -17.98 -6.83 -16.09
N GLY A 9 -19.24 -6.53 -15.75
CA GLY A 9 -20.07 -7.39 -14.89
C GLY A 9 -19.49 -7.71 -13.50
N GLY A 10 -18.62 -6.86 -12.95
CA GLY A 10 -18.00 -7.08 -11.64
C GLY A 10 -16.83 -8.09 -11.62
N GLN A 11 -16.31 -8.52 -12.77
CA GLN A 11 -15.18 -9.46 -12.88
C GLN A 11 -13.79 -8.81 -12.76
N VAL A 12 -13.74 -7.51 -12.44
CA VAL A 12 -12.48 -6.78 -12.33
C VAL A 12 -11.75 -7.22 -11.06
N VAL A 13 -10.72 -8.04 -11.25
CA VAL A 13 -9.84 -8.55 -10.18
C VAL A 13 -8.65 -7.64 -9.90
N GLU A 14 -8.28 -6.79 -10.85
CA GLU A 14 -7.17 -5.85 -10.73
C GLU A 14 -7.57 -4.48 -11.27
N LEU A 15 -7.29 -3.44 -10.49
CA LEU A 15 -7.56 -2.05 -10.85
C LEU A 15 -6.27 -1.25 -10.72
N LYS A 16 -5.82 -0.64 -11.81
CA LYS A 16 -4.64 0.23 -11.86
C LYS A 16 -5.06 1.66 -12.17
N LEU A 17 -4.74 2.58 -11.27
CA LEU A 17 -5.19 3.97 -11.31
C LEU A 17 -4.05 4.94 -11.05
N ASN A 18 -4.13 6.12 -11.67
CA ASN A 18 -3.20 7.24 -11.44
C ASN A 18 -3.50 8.03 -10.17
N LEU A 19 -4.62 7.79 -9.53
CA LEU A 19 -5.04 8.45 -8.29
C LEU A 19 -5.88 7.45 -7.48
N PRO A 20 -5.96 7.62 -6.15
CA PRO A 20 -6.93 6.95 -5.30
C PRO A 20 -8.34 6.95 -5.91
N PRO A 21 -9.01 5.78 -6.05
CA PRO A 21 -10.39 5.75 -6.46
C PRO A 21 -11.30 6.36 -5.39
N ALA A 22 -12.42 6.93 -5.83
CA ALA A 22 -13.54 7.16 -4.93
C ALA A 22 -14.15 5.82 -4.49
N ILE A 23 -14.73 5.78 -3.30
CA ILE A 23 -15.35 4.58 -2.71
C ILE A 23 -16.35 3.94 -3.66
N GLU A 24 -17.16 4.76 -4.33
CA GLU A 24 -18.22 4.31 -5.23
C GLU A 24 -17.64 3.55 -6.43
N ALA A 25 -16.42 3.88 -6.86
CA ALA A 25 -15.75 3.17 -7.95
C ALA A 25 -15.29 1.77 -7.52
N LEU A 26 -14.89 1.60 -6.26
CA LEU A 26 -14.54 0.28 -5.73
C LEU A 26 -15.76 -0.60 -5.53
N ALA A 27 -16.91 -0.03 -5.14
CA ALA A 27 -18.17 -0.78 -5.00
C ALA A 27 -18.62 -1.46 -6.32
N LEU A 28 -18.17 -0.95 -7.47
CA LEU A 28 -18.43 -1.56 -8.79
C LEU A 28 -17.54 -2.78 -9.08
N CYS A 29 -16.54 -3.06 -8.24
CA CYS A 29 -15.57 -4.14 -8.40
C CYS A 29 -15.61 -5.10 -7.20
N PRO A 30 -16.69 -5.87 -7.00
CA PRO A 30 -16.84 -6.74 -5.82
C PRO A 30 -15.82 -7.88 -5.76
N GLN A 31 -15.22 -8.27 -6.89
CA GLN A 31 -14.19 -9.31 -7.00
C GLN A 31 -12.77 -8.74 -7.01
N LEU A 32 -12.58 -7.48 -6.60
CA LEU A 32 -11.26 -6.84 -6.64
C LEU A 32 -10.30 -7.51 -5.67
N GLU A 33 -9.19 -8.04 -6.20
CA GLU A 33 -8.12 -8.66 -5.43
C GLU A 33 -6.90 -7.74 -5.30
N ARG A 34 -6.64 -6.95 -6.35
CA ARG A 34 -5.42 -6.14 -6.50
C ARG A 34 -5.77 -4.69 -6.81
N LEU A 35 -5.31 -3.78 -5.98
CA LEU A 35 -5.42 -2.34 -6.23
C LEU A 35 -4.02 -1.75 -6.43
N HIS A 36 -3.79 -1.15 -7.59
CA HIS A 36 -2.56 -0.45 -7.93
C HIS A 36 -2.85 1.06 -8.01
N ILE A 37 -2.23 1.85 -7.13
CA ILE A 37 -2.32 3.31 -7.11
C ILE A 37 -0.96 3.90 -7.46
N ILE A 38 -0.90 4.54 -8.63
CA ILE A 38 0.20 5.39 -9.05
C ILE A 38 -0.10 6.78 -8.49
N SER A 39 0.89 7.50 -7.96
CA SER A 39 0.74 8.85 -7.39
C SER A 39 -0.39 9.01 -6.35
N PRO A 40 -0.34 8.32 -5.21
CA PRO A 40 -1.30 8.51 -4.10
C PRO A 40 -1.29 9.92 -3.46
N TYR A 41 -0.44 10.84 -3.94
CA TYR A 41 -0.06 12.07 -3.25
C TYR A 41 -1.11 13.20 -3.31
N PRO A 42 -1.28 14.01 -2.24
CA PRO A 42 -1.25 13.67 -0.83
C PRO A 42 -2.71 13.42 -0.40
N ARG A 43 -3.32 12.34 -0.87
CA ARG A 43 -4.69 12.01 -0.48
C ARG A 43 -4.64 10.92 0.57
N ASN A 44 -5.31 11.20 1.68
CA ASN A 44 -5.74 10.28 2.72
C ASN A 44 -6.23 8.95 2.12
N LEU A 45 -5.32 7.98 2.01
CA LEU A 45 -5.62 6.63 1.51
C LEU A 45 -6.66 5.96 2.41
N ASP A 46 -6.73 6.37 3.67
CA ASP A 46 -7.74 5.95 4.63
C ASP A 46 -9.17 6.20 4.15
N HIS A 47 -9.44 7.26 3.37
CA HIS A 47 -10.79 7.50 2.84
C HIS A 47 -11.25 6.45 1.83
N ILE A 48 -10.34 5.82 1.09
CA ILE A 48 -10.68 4.80 0.09
C ILE A 48 -11.40 3.62 0.76
N PHE A 49 -11.11 3.38 2.04
CA PHE A 49 -11.44 2.14 2.70
C PHE A 49 -12.20 2.31 4.03
N LYS A 50 -12.31 3.54 4.55
CA LYS A 50 -13.07 3.86 5.77
C LYS A 50 -14.59 3.72 5.60
N GLN A 51 -15.09 3.77 4.36
CA GLN A 51 -16.52 3.67 4.09
C GLN A 51 -16.69 2.86 2.81
N GLY A 52 -17.15 1.62 2.89
CA GLY A 52 -17.40 0.81 1.71
C GLY A 52 -17.79 -0.61 2.08
N PRO A 53 -18.47 -1.35 1.18
CA PRO A 53 -18.68 -2.78 1.37
C PRO A 53 -17.30 -3.43 1.46
N GLY A 54 -16.90 -3.87 2.66
CA GLY A 54 -15.55 -4.36 2.94
C GLY A 54 -15.12 -5.35 1.86
N HIS A 55 -14.11 -4.98 1.06
CA HIS A 55 -13.71 -5.71 -0.14
C HIS A 55 -13.08 -7.04 0.28
N PRO A 56 -13.84 -8.14 0.33
CA PRO A 56 -13.40 -9.32 1.06
C PRO A 56 -12.31 -10.05 0.28
N GLN A 57 -12.26 -9.88 -1.04
CA GLN A 57 -11.25 -10.46 -1.92
C GLN A 57 -9.97 -9.64 -2.01
N LEU A 58 -9.98 -8.39 -1.53
CA LEU A 58 -8.81 -7.51 -1.66
C LEU A 58 -7.67 -8.07 -0.83
N CYS A 59 -6.63 -8.53 -1.52
CA CYS A 59 -5.50 -9.20 -0.91
C CYS A 59 -4.19 -8.41 -1.02
N LYS A 60 -4.13 -7.47 -1.98
CA LYS A 60 -2.90 -6.78 -2.36
C LYS A 60 -3.11 -5.32 -2.74
N LEU A 61 -2.30 -4.46 -2.13
CA LEU A 61 -2.17 -3.04 -2.48
C LEU A 61 -0.78 -2.78 -3.06
N ILE A 62 -0.74 -2.16 -4.23
CA ILE A 62 0.50 -1.72 -4.89
C ILE A 62 0.47 -0.20 -4.95
N ILE A 63 1.52 0.42 -4.45
CA ILE A 63 1.67 1.86 -4.40
C ILE A 63 2.93 2.22 -5.15
N ASN A 64 2.78 3.10 -6.12
CA ASN A 64 3.88 3.68 -6.85
C ASN A 64 3.83 5.20 -6.65
N VAL A 65 4.89 5.79 -6.11
CA VAL A 65 5.04 7.24 -6.06
C VAL A 65 6.08 7.62 -7.11
N PRO A 66 5.69 8.22 -8.24
CA PRO A 66 6.64 8.65 -9.26
C PRO A 66 7.58 9.71 -8.69
N CYS A 67 8.89 9.46 -8.73
CA CYS A 67 9.89 10.42 -8.25
C CYS A 67 10.19 11.53 -9.26
N THR A 68 9.62 11.48 -10.46
CA THR A 68 9.87 12.45 -11.53
C THR A 68 9.34 13.84 -11.17
N GLY A 69 10.24 14.82 -11.05
CA GLY A 69 9.90 16.21 -10.78
C GLY A 69 9.74 16.59 -9.31
N MET A 70 9.94 15.65 -8.38
CA MET A 70 9.93 15.96 -6.94
C MET A 70 11.29 16.46 -6.48
N THR A 71 11.31 17.60 -5.79
CA THR A 71 12.50 18.12 -5.10
C THR A 71 12.90 17.29 -3.88
N GLN A 72 11.96 16.51 -3.31
CA GLN A 72 12.16 15.65 -2.13
C GLN A 72 11.34 14.35 -2.23
N PRO A 73 11.78 13.37 -3.05
CA PRO A 73 11.04 12.11 -3.26
C PRO A 73 10.81 11.32 -1.97
N ASP A 74 11.75 11.37 -1.02
CA ASP A 74 11.64 10.69 0.28
C ASP A 74 10.48 11.22 1.12
N ARG A 75 10.21 12.54 1.05
CA ARG A 75 9.09 13.17 1.75
C ARG A 75 7.76 12.71 1.14
N GLY A 76 7.75 12.54 -0.19
CA GLY A 76 6.65 11.96 -0.95
C GLY A 76 6.18 10.62 -0.36
N MET A 77 7.15 9.72 -0.25
CA MET A 77 6.97 8.38 0.30
C MET A 77 6.57 8.40 1.77
N GLN A 78 7.19 9.24 2.58
CA GLN A 78 6.89 9.32 4.02
C GLN A 78 5.42 9.63 4.30
N LEU A 79 4.82 10.60 3.60
CA LEU A 79 3.41 10.92 3.80
C LEU A 79 2.47 9.76 3.45
N VAL A 80 2.83 8.98 2.43
CA VAL A 80 2.06 7.79 2.05
C VAL A 80 2.15 6.71 3.12
N ILE A 81 3.35 6.46 3.62
CA ILE A 81 3.59 5.51 4.72
C ILE A 81 2.86 5.96 6.00
N GLU A 82 2.85 7.25 6.31
CA GLU A 82 2.09 7.81 7.44
C GLU A 82 0.58 7.60 7.28
N SER A 83 0.05 7.77 6.06
CA SER A 83 -1.36 7.49 5.79
C SER A 83 -1.70 6.01 5.97
N LEU A 84 -0.83 5.10 5.51
CA LEU A 84 -1.00 3.66 5.69
C LEU A 84 -0.84 3.19 7.14
N LEU A 85 -0.05 3.89 7.95
CA LEU A 85 0.11 3.54 9.36
C LEU A 85 -1.20 3.70 10.15
N ASN A 86 -2.02 4.68 9.78
CA ASN A 86 -3.32 4.96 10.39
C ASN A 86 -4.46 4.12 9.80
N PHE A 87 -4.11 3.15 8.97
CA PHE A 87 -5.05 2.34 8.24
C PHE A 87 -5.54 1.13 9.05
N ASP A 88 -6.85 0.90 9.05
CA ASP A 88 -7.44 -0.28 9.66
C ASP A 88 -7.66 -1.39 8.62
N PHE A 89 -6.76 -2.37 8.59
CA PHE A 89 -6.86 -3.51 7.69
C PHE A 89 -7.85 -4.59 8.18
N SER A 90 -8.45 -4.44 9.37
CA SER A 90 -9.38 -5.46 9.93
C SER A 90 -10.61 -5.69 9.07
N SER A 91 -11.01 -4.70 8.26
CA SER A 91 -12.12 -4.79 7.31
C SER A 91 -11.80 -5.62 6.05
N PHE A 92 -10.56 -6.10 5.90
CA PHE A 92 -10.08 -6.83 4.73
C PHE A 92 -9.52 -8.19 5.14
N PRO A 93 -10.38 -9.22 5.31
CA PRO A 93 -9.99 -10.50 5.90
C PRO A 93 -8.90 -11.24 5.09
N ASN A 94 -8.81 -10.98 3.78
CA ASN A 94 -7.83 -11.60 2.89
C ASN A 94 -6.63 -10.70 2.56
N PHE A 95 -6.52 -9.53 3.18
CA PHE A 95 -5.42 -8.60 2.91
C PHE A 95 -4.10 -9.11 3.47
N ARG A 96 -3.09 -9.26 2.61
CA ARG A 96 -1.81 -9.89 2.96
C ARG A 96 -0.60 -9.15 2.44
N GLU A 97 -0.73 -8.34 1.39
CA GLU A 97 0.43 -7.74 0.73
C GLU A 97 0.30 -6.24 0.51
N ILE A 98 1.38 -5.52 0.85
CA ILE A 98 1.58 -4.12 0.45
C ILE A 98 2.90 -4.04 -0.32
N HIS A 99 2.84 -3.54 -1.54
CA HIS A 99 4.01 -3.32 -2.39
C HIS A 99 4.23 -1.82 -2.53
N VAL A 100 5.44 -1.38 -2.20
CA VAL A 100 5.83 0.02 -2.23
C VAL A 100 6.89 0.18 -3.32
N GLU A 101 6.45 0.42 -4.54
CA GLU A 101 7.30 0.58 -5.72
C GLU A 101 8.14 1.87 -5.63
N ASN A 102 9.30 1.87 -6.29
CA ASN A 102 10.25 2.99 -6.31
C ASN A 102 10.77 3.40 -4.92
N PHE A 103 10.67 2.52 -3.94
CA PHE A 103 11.20 2.69 -2.59
C PHE A 103 12.10 1.52 -2.23
N VAL A 104 13.10 1.76 -1.39
CA VAL A 104 13.96 0.72 -0.82
C VAL A 104 13.91 0.86 0.70
N TRP A 105 13.65 -0.24 1.41
CA TRP A 105 13.55 -0.19 2.87
C TRP A 105 14.89 0.26 3.49
N PRO A 106 14.87 1.11 4.53
CA PRO A 106 16.06 1.49 5.28
C PRO A 106 16.83 0.27 5.81
N THR A 107 18.07 0.05 5.33
CA THR A 107 18.91 -1.13 5.63
C THR A 107 20.12 -0.84 6.51
N THR A 108 20.48 0.42 6.77
CA THR A 108 21.49 0.81 7.78
C THR A 108 20.87 1.40 9.05
N ASP A 109 21.55 1.32 10.20
CA ASP A 109 21.03 1.85 11.49
C ASP A 109 20.78 3.36 11.41
N ARG A 110 21.65 4.06 10.66
CA ARG A 110 21.51 5.48 10.35
C ARG A 110 20.21 5.78 9.60
N ASP A 111 19.87 4.98 8.60
CA ASP A 111 18.66 5.20 7.80
C ASP A 111 17.40 4.89 8.60
N VAL A 112 17.43 3.86 9.45
CA VAL A 112 16.34 3.55 10.38
C VAL A 112 16.06 4.71 11.32
N GLN A 113 17.12 5.31 11.89
CA GLN A 113 16.97 6.48 12.76
C GLN A 113 16.41 7.69 12.01
N ARG A 114 16.69 7.82 10.71
CA ARG A 114 16.16 8.90 9.85
C ARG A 114 14.70 8.69 9.44
N HIS A 115 14.25 7.44 9.37
CA HIS A 115 12.91 7.10 8.89
C HIS A 115 12.14 6.21 9.89
N PRO A 116 11.91 6.68 11.13
CA PRO A 116 11.26 5.88 12.18
C PRO A 116 9.84 5.44 11.78
N THR A 117 9.09 6.27 11.05
CA THR A 117 7.74 5.95 10.57
C THR A 117 7.70 4.73 9.66
N CYS A 118 8.69 4.56 8.77
CA CYS A 118 8.78 3.40 7.88
C CYS A 118 8.88 2.09 8.67
N ILE A 119 9.67 2.11 9.75
CA ILE A 119 9.85 0.93 10.60
C ILE A 119 8.60 0.65 11.44
N SER A 120 7.98 1.70 12.00
CA SER A 120 6.71 1.56 12.73
C SER A 120 5.61 0.98 11.84
N PHE A 121 5.50 1.45 10.60
CA PHE A 121 4.57 0.93 9.61
C PHE A 121 4.81 -0.54 9.32
N CYS A 122 6.03 -0.94 8.97
CA CYS A 122 6.33 -2.34 8.65
C CYS A 122 6.06 -3.27 9.85
N ARG A 123 6.34 -2.81 11.08
CA ARG A 123 6.02 -3.56 12.30
C ARG A 123 4.50 -3.71 12.51
N SER A 124 3.75 -2.63 12.35
CA SER A 124 2.28 -2.64 12.46
C SER A 124 1.66 -3.59 11.42
N ALA A 125 2.09 -3.49 10.16
CA ALA A 125 1.65 -4.39 9.09
C ALA A 125 1.94 -5.86 9.43
N LYS A 126 3.16 -6.16 9.89
CA LYS A 126 3.55 -7.52 10.30
C LYS A 126 2.68 -8.06 11.45
N GLN A 127 2.33 -7.24 12.44
CA GLN A 127 1.42 -7.63 13.54
C GLN A 127 0.02 -7.99 13.05
N GLN A 128 -0.40 -7.38 11.93
CA GLN A 128 -1.67 -7.68 11.26
C GLN A 128 -1.56 -8.82 10.23
N GLY A 129 -0.41 -9.51 10.15
CA GLY A 129 -0.17 -10.60 9.20
C GLY A 129 0.06 -10.15 7.75
N ILE A 130 0.40 -8.87 7.55
CA ILE A 130 0.64 -8.26 6.24
C ILE A 130 2.15 -8.22 5.97
N VAL A 131 2.54 -8.67 4.78
CA VAL A 131 3.92 -8.60 4.28
C VAL A 131 4.08 -7.33 3.44
N VAL A 132 5.11 -6.56 3.75
CA VAL A 132 5.43 -5.31 3.05
C VAL A 132 6.65 -5.54 2.15
N PHE A 133 6.54 -5.20 0.87
CA PHE A 133 7.58 -5.35 -0.14
C PHE A 133 8.07 -3.99 -0.60
N ASP A 134 9.38 -3.88 -0.86
CA ASP A 134 9.95 -2.70 -1.53
C ASP A 134 9.85 -2.81 -3.07
N GLY A 135 10.36 -1.81 -3.77
CA GLY A 135 10.34 -1.75 -5.24
C GLY A 135 11.19 -2.80 -5.94
N THR A 136 12.01 -3.57 -5.20
CA THR A 136 12.73 -4.73 -5.74
C THR A 136 11.95 -6.04 -5.58
N GLY A 137 10.78 -6.00 -4.93
CA GLY A 137 10.03 -7.20 -4.54
C GLY A 137 10.62 -7.90 -3.32
N THR A 138 11.51 -7.24 -2.56
CA THR A 138 12.09 -7.82 -1.34
C THR A 138 11.15 -7.56 -0.16
N PRO A 139 10.72 -8.60 0.58
CA PRO A 139 9.91 -8.41 1.77
C PRO A 139 10.74 -7.77 2.89
N TRP A 140 10.16 -6.81 3.59
CA TRP A 140 10.76 -6.22 4.79
C TRP A 140 10.97 -7.29 5.87
N ARG A 141 12.13 -7.24 6.53
CA ARG A 141 12.49 -8.12 7.64
C ARG A 141 13.05 -7.33 8.81
N GLU A 142 12.72 -7.77 10.02
CA GLU A 142 13.25 -7.16 11.22
C GLU A 142 14.72 -7.54 11.42
N ARG A 143 15.59 -6.54 11.63
CA ARG A 143 17.05 -6.78 11.65
C ARG A 143 17.56 -7.67 12.77
N ALA A 144 16.79 -7.88 13.84
CA ALA A 144 17.14 -8.87 14.85
C ALA A 144 17.34 -10.28 14.26
N GLN A 145 16.74 -10.57 13.08
CA GLN A 145 16.94 -11.81 12.34
C GLN A 145 18.18 -11.79 11.42
N LEU A 146 18.60 -10.64 10.87
CA LEU A 146 19.75 -10.57 9.95
C LEU A 146 21.11 -10.93 10.61
N ARG A 147 21.20 -10.83 11.94
CA ARG A 147 22.41 -11.21 12.69
C ARG A 147 22.47 -12.69 13.08
N ARG A 148 21.39 -13.46 12.92
CA ARG A 148 21.36 -14.89 13.30
C ARG A 148 21.67 -15.84 12.15
N ASP A 149 21.64 -15.36 10.91
CA ASP A 149 21.87 -16.16 9.69
C ASP A 149 23.26 -15.92 9.07
N ARG A 150 24.27 -15.56 9.87
CA ARG A 150 25.68 -15.48 9.44
C ARG A 150 26.60 -16.25 10.37
#